data_AF-A0A060Z9U6-F1
#
_entry.id   AF-A0A060Z9U6-F1
#
_cell.length_a   1.000
_cell.length_b   1.000
_cell.length_c   1.000
_cell.angle_alpha   90.00
_cell.angle_beta   90.00
_cell.angle_gamma   90.00
#
_symmetry.space_group_name_H-M   'P 1'
#
loop_
_entity.id
_entity.type
_entity.pdbx_description
1 polymer ?
#
loop_
_entity_poly.entity_id
_entity_poly.type
_entity_poly.pdbx_seq_one_letter_code
_entity_poly.pdbx_strand_id
1 'polypeptide(L)'
;LEVGLSQLREGAASNSLRSILSTLCLLMYHLYISVILGTGEANLEESDVLLDPYIEKFPNGALILFYQARIAVLKGNFEFAQKKFLECIAAQQEWRQIHHLCYWELMWSYSFQQDWLEAYQYADLLCKESKWSQAVYVFQKASILSMMPEEEVKKTGENVEQLFRQVESLRLRIAGKSIPTEKFAAKKAQRYSAATPVTLVIPAVEMIYVWNGFTIIGKRPELTESILVTIEKAEEQLKNDPSEFTFTML
;
A
#
# COMPACT_ATOMS: atom_id res chain seq x y z
N LEU A 1 -22.35 -10.14 10.42
CA LEU A 1 -21.67 -8.87 10.11
C LEU A 1 -22.57 -7.69 10.48
N GLU A 2 -23.77 -7.61 9.92
CA GLU A 2 -24.77 -6.56 10.22
C GLU A 2 -25.00 -6.27 11.71
N VAL A 3 -25.22 -7.31 12.52
CA VAL A 3 -25.43 -7.14 13.98
C VAL A 3 -24.22 -6.46 14.63
N GLY A 4 -23.00 -6.82 14.24
CA GLY A 4 -21.77 -6.21 14.77
C GLY A 4 -21.61 -4.75 14.36
N LEU A 5 -21.93 -4.42 13.10
CA LEU A 5 -21.92 -3.03 12.61
C LEU A 5 -22.99 -2.18 13.31
N SER A 6 -24.19 -2.72 13.55
CA SER A 6 -25.23 -2.05 14.32
C SER A 6 -24.75 -1.71 15.73
N GLN A 7 -24.15 -2.67 16.43
CA GLN A 7 -23.62 -2.46 17.78
C GLN A 7 -22.49 -1.43 17.82
N LEU A 8 -21.64 -1.39 16.77
CA LEU A 8 -20.62 -0.35 16.66
C LEU A 8 -21.24 1.03 16.43
N ARG A 9 -22.28 1.15 15.58
CA ARG A 9 -23.00 2.42 15.36
C ARG A 9 -23.67 2.93 16.62
N GLU A 10 -24.34 2.04 17.37
CA GLU A 10 -24.92 2.36 18.68
C GLU A 10 -23.85 2.82 19.68
N GLY A 11 -22.68 2.16 19.68
CA GLY A 11 -21.55 2.57 20.49
C GLY A 11 -21.01 3.95 20.12
N ALA A 12 -20.86 4.22 18.82
CA ALA A 12 -20.38 5.50 18.26
C ALA A 12 -21.32 6.67 18.61
N ALA A 13 -22.63 6.44 18.64
CA ALA A 13 -23.62 7.44 19.03
C ALA A 13 -23.63 7.78 20.54
N SER A 14 -22.87 7.06 21.37
CA SER A 14 -22.75 7.34 22.80
C SER A 14 -21.78 8.49 23.12
N ASN A 15 -21.79 9.02 24.34
CA ASN A 15 -20.86 10.06 24.81
C ASN A 15 -19.78 9.52 25.76
N SER A 16 -19.23 8.33 25.46
CA SER A 16 -18.25 7.65 26.31
C SER A 16 -16.98 7.27 25.54
N LEU A 17 -15.95 6.76 26.22
CA LEU A 17 -14.77 6.19 25.55
C LEU A 17 -15.15 5.11 24.52
N ARG A 18 -16.25 4.40 24.74
CA ARG A 18 -16.79 3.42 23.80
C ARG A 18 -17.10 4.05 22.44
N SER A 19 -17.56 5.30 22.41
CA SER A 19 -17.85 6.00 21.16
C SER A 19 -16.61 6.19 20.30
N ILE A 20 -15.49 6.60 20.90
CA ILE A 20 -14.22 6.76 20.19
C ILE A 20 -13.77 5.41 19.62
N LEU A 21 -13.75 4.36 20.45
CA LEU A 21 -13.31 3.03 20.01
C LEU A 21 -14.23 2.46 18.91
N SER A 22 -15.55 2.59 19.07
CA SER A 22 -16.53 2.19 18.07
C SER A 22 -16.35 2.93 16.75
N THR A 23 -16.11 4.24 16.82
CA THR A 23 -15.85 5.09 15.64
C THR A 23 -14.57 4.63 14.93
N LEU A 24 -13.47 4.44 15.65
CA LEU A 24 -12.21 3.98 15.07
C LEU A 24 -12.34 2.57 14.46
N CYS A 25 -13.14 1.68 15.07
CA CYS A 25 -13.44 0.37 14.52
C CYS A 25 -14.27 0.44 13.23
N LEU A 26 -15.29 1.31 13.17
CA LEU A 26 -16.09 1.54 11.95
C LEU A 26 -15.21 2.11 10.84
N LEU A 27 -14.39 3.12 11.14
CA LEU A 27 -13.45 3.71 10.17
C LEU A 27 -12.47 2.66 9.63
N MET A 28 -11.88 1.83 10.50
CA MET A 28 -11.01 0.73 10.07
C MET A 28 -11.76 -0.26 9.16
N TYR A 29 -13.00 -0.60 9.50
CA TYR A 29 -13.81 -1.50 8.70
C TYR A 29 -14.09 -0.91 7.30
N HIS A 30 -14.63 0.31 7.24
CA HIS A 30 -15.04 0.94 5.99
C HIS A 30 -13.87 1.34 5.08
N LEU A 31 -12.73 1.75 5.65
CA LEU A 31 -11.61 2.32 4.88
C LEU A 31 -10.51 1.31 4.53
N TYR A 32 -10.46 0.17 5.24
CA TYR A 32 -9.45 -0.88 5.03
C TYR A 32 -10.06 -2.25 4.77
N ILE A 33 -10.87 -2.76 5.70
CA ILE A 33 -11.37 -4.15 5.59
C ILE A 33 -12.23 -4.31 4.35
N SER A 34 -13.20 -3.42 4.14
CA SER A 34 -14.08 -3.46 2.96
C SER A 34 -13.33 -3.22 1.64
N VAL A 35 -12.29 -2.37 1.66
CA VAL A 35 -11.52 -2.02 0.47
C VAL A 35 -10.53 -3.13 0.08
N ILE A 36 -9.77 -3.66 1.03
CA ILE A 36 -8.70 -4.62 0.76
C ILE A 36 -9.23 -6.06 0.70
N LEU A 37 -10.18 -6.42 1.57
CA LEU A 37 -10.67 -7.79 1.71
C LEU A 37 -12.11 -7.98 1.19
N GLY A 38 -12.81 -6.89 0.91
CA GLY A 38 -14.21 -6.89 0.46
C GLY A 38 -14.37 -6.60 -1.03
N THR A 39 -15.37 -5.79 -1.36
CA THR A 39 -15.75 -5.45 -2.75
C THR A 39 -14.86 -4.38 -3.38
N GLY A 40 -13.92 -3.81 -2.63
CA GLY A 40 -13.15 -2.64 -3.07
C GLY A 40 -13.87 -1.31 -2.88
N GLU A 41 -15.10 -1.33 -2.35
CA GLU A 41 -15.91 -0.14 -2.09
C GLU A 41 -15.83 0.27 -0.62
N ALA A 42 -15.63 1.57 -0.39
CA ALA A 42 -15.64 2.18 0.94
C ALA A 42 -16.93 2.97 1.16
N ASN A 43 -17.49 2.93 2.37
CA ASN A 43 -18.57 3.84 2.78
C ASN A 43 -17.99 5.19 3.20
N LEU A 44 -17.66 6.03 2.22
CA LEU A 44 -17.01 7.32 2.46
C LEU A 44 -17.95 8.33 3.14
N GLU A 45 -19.25 8.28 2.83
CA GLU A 45 -20.26 9.16 3.45
C GLU A 45 -20.34 8.91 4.95
N GLU A 46 -20.50 7.65 5.37
CA GLU A 46 -20.51 7.31 6.80
C GLU A 46 -19.16 7.63 7.46
N SER A 47 -18.05 7.44 6.74
CA SER A 47 -16.70 7.72 7.28
C SER A 47 -16.47 9.22 7.52
N ASP A 48 -16.93 10.10 6.62
CA ASP A 48 -16.87 11.55 6.83
C ASP A 48 -17.69 11.96 8.06
N VAL A 49 -18.96 11.52 8.14
CA VAL A 49 -19.86 11.83 9.27
C VAL A 49 -19.28 11.37 10.61
N LEU A 50 -18.65 10.19 10.63
CA LEU A 50 -18.01 9.65 11.83
C LEU A 50 -16.78 10.45 12.25
N LEU A 51 -16.01 11.00 11.30
CA LEU A 51 -14.75 11.67 11.57
C LEU A 51 -14.91 13.17 11.87
N ASP A 52 -15.89 13.84 11.26
CA ASP A 52 -16.09 15.30 11.35
C ASP A 52 -16.06 15.88 12.77
N PRO A 53 -16.76 15.31 13.78
CA PRO A 53 -16.73 15.83 15.13
C PRO A 53 -15.34 15.79 15.78
N TYR A 54 -14.49 14.86 15.34
CA TYR A 54 -13.14 14.69 15.86
C TYR A 54 -12.11 15.58 15.16
N ILE A 55 -12.37 15.99 13.91
CA ILE A 55 -11.53 16.97 13.21
C ILE A 55 -11.55 18.31 13.95
N GLU A 56 -12.74 18.77 14.34
CA GLU A 56 -12.88 20.03 15.09
C GLU A 56 -12.31 19.92 16.50
N LYS A 57 -12.57 18.79 17.18
CA LYS A 57 -12.18 18.59 18.58
C LYS A 57 -10.69 18.29 18.76
N PHE A 58 -10.08 17.58 17.80
CA PHE A 58 -8.70 17.11 17.87
C PHE A 58 -7.97 17.29 16.52
N PRO A 59 -7.80 18.55 16.05
CA PRO A 59 -7.29 18.83 14.71
C PRO A 59 -5.86 18.30 14.46
N ASN A 60 -5.07 18.14 15.52
CA ASN A 60 -3.70 17.60 15.48
C ASN A 60 -3.61 16.15 16.01
N GLY A 61 -4.74 15.48 16.24
CA GLY A 61 -4.75 14.10 16.70
C GLY A 61 -4.22 13.16 15.62
N ALA A 62 -3.19 12.36 15.92
CA ALA A 62 -2.52 11.52 14.92
C ALA A 62 -3.49 10.59 14.18
N LEU A 63 -4.39 9.90 14.89
CA LEU A 63 -5.41 9.05 14.25
C LEU A 63 -6.43 9.85 13.42
N ILE A 64 -6.72 11.10 13.80
CA ILE A 64 -7.65 11.96 13.07
C ILE A 64 -7.03 12.41 11.76
N LEU A 65 -5.77 12.88 11.80
CA LEU A 65 -4.98 13.21 10.61
C LEU A 65 -4.84 12.00 9.68
N PHE A 66 -4.56 10.82 10.25
CA PHE A 66 -4.43 9.57 9.49
C PHE A 66 -5.71 9.21 8.76
N TYR A 67 -6.87 9.20 9.44
CA TYR A 67 -8.14 8.86 8.79
C TYR A 67 -8.60 9.94 7.81
N GLN A 68 -8.34 11.22 8.09
CA GLN A 68 -8.61 12.30 7.14
C GLN A 68 -7.80 12.11 5.85
N ALA A 69 -6.53 11.75 5.97
CA ALA A 69 -5.68 11.43 4.84
C ALA A 69 -6.18 10.20 4.07
N ARG A 70 -6.52 9.11 4.77
CA ARG A 70 -7.02 7.87 4.15
C ARG A 70 -8.32 8.09 3.37
N ILE A 71 -9.27 8.85 3.92
CA ILE A 71 -10.50 9.22 3.21
C ILE A 71 -10.15 10.00 1.93
N ALA A 72 -9.19 10.93 1.99
CA ALA A 72 -8.75 11.68 0.83
C ALA A 72 -8.08 10.78 -0.24
N VAL A 73 -7.28 9.79 0.15
CA VAL A 73 -6.75 8.75 -0.77
C VAL A 73 -7.89 8.07 -1.51
N LEU A 74 -8.91 7.59 -0.80
CA LEU A 74 -10.04 6.87 -1.39
C LEU A 74 -10.94 7.77 -2.28
N LYS A 75 -10.88 9.08 -2.08
CA LYS A 75 -11.50 10.09 -2.95
C LYS A 75 -10.61 10.48 -4.15
N GLY A 76 -9.38 9.97 -4.24
CA GLY A 76 -8.41 10.31 -5.27
C GLY A 76 -7.67 11.64 -5.05
N ASN A 77 -7.80 12.27 -3.88
CA ASN A 77 -7.12 13.51 -3.54
C ASN A 77 -5.76 13.23 -2.87
N PHE A 78 -4.82 12.75 -3.68
CA PHE A 78 -3.52 12.24 -3.22
C PHE A 78 -2.63 13.33 -2.63
N GLU A 79 -2.60 14.52 -3.23
CA GLU A 79 -1.74 15.63 -2.80
C GLU A 79 -2.14 16.12 -1.39
N PHE A 80 -3.46 16.22 -1.13
CA PHE A 80 -3.96 16.53 0.21
C PHE A 80 -3.68 15.39 1.18
N ALA A 81 -3.90 14.13 0.77
CA ALA A 81 -3.63 12.97 1.61
C ALA A 81 -2.16 12.89 2.04
N GLN A 82 -1.23 13.06 1.11
CA GLN A 82 0.22 13.08 1.36
C GLN A 82 0.58 14.14 2.40
N LYS A 83 0.08 15.37 2.24
CA LYS A 83 0.28 16.44 3.23
C LYS A 83 -0.24 16.03 4.61
N LYS A 84 -1.42 15.42 4.69
CA LYS A 84 -2.01 14.98 5.96
C LYS A 84 -1.28 13.81 6.62
N PHE A 85 -0.75 12.86 5.85
CA PHE A 85 0.11 11.81 6.39
C PHE A 85 1.43 12.38 6.95
N LEU A 86 2.03 13.37 6.27
CA LEU A 86 3.22 14.05 6.78
C LEU A 86 2.93 14.83 8.06
N GLU A 87 1.79 15.54 8.13
CA GLU A 87 1.32 16.18 9.37
C GLU A 87 1.12 15.15 10.49
N CYS A 88 0.54 13.98 10.18
CA CYS A 88 0.35 12.88 11.14
C CYS A 88 1.69 12.37 11.70
N ILE A 89 2.69 12.19 10.84
CA ILE A 89 4.05 11.79 11.25
C ILE A 89 4.68 12.86 12.15
N ALA A 90 4.55 14.14 11.79
CA ALA A 90 5.10 15.25 12.56
C ALA A 90 4.42 15.45 13.92
N ALA A 91 3.14 15.10 14.05
CA ALA A 91 2.35 15.33 15.26
C ALA A 91 2.81 14.52 16.48
N GLN A 92 3.54 13.42 16.29
CA GLN A 92 3.94 12.53 17.38
C GLN A 92 5.20 11.71 17.04
N GLN A 93 5.97 11.28 18.04
CA GLN A 93 7.17 10.45 17.86
C GLN A 93 7.20 9.17 18.73
N GLU A 94 6.21 9.00 19.60
CA GLU A 94 6.15 7.90 20.58
C GLU A 94 5.62 6.62 19.95
N TRP A 95 4.61 6.73 19.07
CA TRP A 95 3.93 5.60 18.48
C TRP A 95 4.36 5.39 17.03
N ARG A 96 5.54 4.77 16.86
CA ARG A 96 6.18 4.48 15.56
C ARG A 96 5.30 3.67 14.61
N GLN A 97 4.41 2.84 15.13
CA GLN A 97 3.48 2.05 14.33
C GLN A 97 2.54 2.94 13.50
N ILE A 98 2.14 4.11 14.00
CA ILE A 98 1.38 5.08 13.19
C ILE A 98 2.24 5.62 12.05
N HIS A 99 3.53 5.88 12.28
CA HIS A 99 4.43 6.29 11.19
C HIS A 99 4.52 5.23 10.11
N HIS A 100 4.64 3.95 10.48
CA HIS A 100 4.67 2.86 9.51
C HIS A 100 3.37 2.78 8.70
N LEU A 101 2.20 3.01 9.32
CA LEU A 101 0.95 3.11 8.59
C LEU A 101 0.96 4.30 7.62
N CYS A 102 1.49 5.46 8.02
CA CYS A 102 1.62 6.62 7.14
C CYS A 102 2.60 6.35 5.99
N TYR A 103 3.74 5.70 6.24
CA TYR A 103 4.71 5.32 5.21
C TYR A 103 4.08 4.38 4.18
N TRP A 104 3.27 3.41 4.64
CA TRP A 104 2.52 2.53 3.74
C TRP A 104 1.57 3.30 2.82
N GLU A 105 0.79 4.23 3.38
CA GLU A 105 -0.15 5.03 2.59
C GLU A 105 0.57 6.02 1.64
N LEU A 106 1.68 6.63 2.09
CA LEU A 106 2.50 7.52 1.27
C LEU A 106 3.13 6.75 0.10
N MET A 107 3.75 5.59 0.37
CA MET A 107 4.32 4.71 -0.65
C MET A 107 3.29 4.40 -1.76
N TRP A 108 2.07 4.02 -1.38
CA TRP A 108 1.01 3.74 -2.36
C TRP A 108 0.49 5.01 -3.06
N SER A 109 0.32 6.12 -2.34
CA SER A 109 -0.16 7.37 -2.94
C SER A 109 0.80 7.88 -4.04
N TYR A 110 2.11 7.84 -3.79
CA TYR A 110 3.12 8.15 -4.80
C TYR A 110 3.16 7.10 -5.92
N SER A 111 3.03 5.81 -5.60
CA SER A 111 2.96 4.74 -6.62
C SER A 111 1.76 4.91 -7.57
N PHE A 112 0.61 5.38 -7.08
CA PHE A 112 -0.56 5.67 -7.90
C PHE A 112 -0.34 6.83 -8.87
N GLN A 113 0.53 7.77 -8.49
CA GLN A 113 0.98 8.88 -9.34
C GLN A 113 2.18 8.50 -10.23
N GLN A 114 2.68 7.26 -10.13
CA GLN A 114 3.93 6.79 -10.76
C GLN A 114 5.17 7.61 -10.36
N ASP A 115 5.12 8.21 -9.16
CA ASP A 115 6.27 8.89 -8.54
C ASP A 115 7.11 7.86 -7.78
N TRP A 116 7.89 7.08 -8.53
CA TRP A 116 8.56 5.88 -8.03
C TRP A 116 9.68 6.17 -7.05
N LEU A 117 10.39 7.29 -7.20
CA LEU A 117 11.50 7.66 -6.31
C LEU A 117 10.97 8.00 -4.91
N GLU A 118 9.89 8.78 -4.84
CA GLU A 118 9.23 9.18 -3.60
C GLU A 118 8.59 7.95 -2.95
N ALA A 119 7.92 7.10 -3.74
CA ALA A 119 7.38 5.83 -3.25
C ALA A 119 8.49 4.92 -2.66
N TYR A 120 9.64 4.85 -3.31
CA TYR A 120 10.80 4.09 -2.85
C TYR A 120 11.29 4.54 -1.48
N GLN A 121 11.35 5.85 -1.21
CA GLN A 121 11.82 6.37 0.07
C GLN A 121 10.99 5.81 1.24
N TYR A 122 9.66 5.74 1.09
CA TYR A 122 8.79 5.18 2.12
C TYR A 122 8.83 3.66 2.18
N ALA A 123 9.00 2.98 1.03
CA ALA A 123 9.21 1.53 0.99
C ALA A 123 10.50 1.14 1.75
N ASP A 124 11.57 1.92 1.58
CA ASP A 124 12.83 1.72 2.27
C ASP A 124 12.71 1.94 3.79
N LEU A 125 12.01 3.00 4.22
CA LEU A 125 11.70 3.22 5.64
C LEU A 125 10.92 2.05 6.25
N LEU A 126 9.91 1.52 5.53
CA LEU A 126 9.17 0.34 5.98
C LEU A 126 10.07 -0.90 6.13
N CYS A 127 10.94 -1.16 5.16
CA CYS A 127 11.91 -2.26 5.24
C CYS A 127 12.85 -2.11 6.44
N LYS A 128 13.33 -0.90 6.73
CA LYS A 128 14.28 -0.62 7.81
C LYS A 128 13.65 -0.65 9.20
N GLU A 129 12.42 -0.15 9.33
CA GLU A 129 11.83 0.13 10.65
C GLU A 129 10.74 -0.89 11.07
N SER A 130 10.00 -1.47 10.12
CA SER A 130 8.81 -2.29 10.43
C SER A 130 9.05 -3.79 10.35
N LYS A 131 8.73 -4.55 11.41
CA LYS A 131 8.85 -6.02 11.43
C LYS A 131 7.54 -6.76 11.08
N TRP A 132 6.50 -6.05 10.64
CA TRP A 132 5.16 -6.64 10.52
C TRP A 132 5.04 -7.65 9.37
N SER A 133 5.61 -7.35 8.19
CA SER A 133 5.67 -8.28 7.06
C SER A 133 6.89 -7.97 6.18
N GLN A 134 8.07 -8.35 6.68
CA GLN A 134 9.35 -8.07 6.02
C GLN A 134 9.42 -8.60 4.58
N ALA A 135 8.89 -9.80 4.32
CA ALA A 135 8.83 -10.35 2.97
C ALA A 135 8.02 -9.46 2.01
N VAL A 136 6.89 -8.90 2.46
CA VAL A 136 6.06 -8.00 1.64
C VAL A 136 6.76 -6.67 1.42
N TYR A 137 7.34 -6.06 2.46
CA TYR A 137 8.02 -4.76 2.32
C TYR A 137 9.21 -4.85 1.37
N VAL A 138 10.05 -5.88 1.51
CA VAL A 138 11.21 -6.07 0.62
C VAL A 138 10.76 -6.34 -0.82
N PHE A 139 9.73 -7.15 -1.01
CA PHE A 139 9.18 -7.40 -2.35
C PHE A 139 8.64 -6.11 -2.97
N GLN A 140 7.92 -5.28 -2.22
CA GLN A 140 7.38 -4.01 -2.71
C GLN A 140 8.47 -3.00 -3.02
N LYS A 141 9.48 -2.87 -2.15
CA LYS A 141 10.67 -2.04 -2.40
C LYS A 141 11.35 -2.44 -3.72
N ALA A 142 11.60 -3.73 -3.92
CA ALA A 142 12.17 -4.25 -5.15
C ALA A 142 11.25 -3.98 -6.36
N SER A 143 9.94 -4.16 -6.19
CA SER A 143 8.94 -3.91 -7.23
C SER A 143 8.89 -2.45 -7.67
N ILE A 144 8.97 -1.51 -6.72
CA ILE A 144 9.00 -0.06 -7.00
C ILE A 144 10.30 0.32 -7.71
N LEU A 145 11.45 -0.17 -7.23
CA LEU A 145 12.74 0.06 -7.88
C LEU A 145 12.76 -0.47 -9.33
N SER A 146 12.10 -1.59 -9.62
CA SER A 146 11.97 -2.13 -10.98
C SER A 146 11.19 -1.23 -11.94
N MET A 147 10.42 -0.26 -11.44
CA MET A 147 9.71 0.71 -12.29
C MET A 147 10.54 1.96 -12.61
N MET A 148 11.69 2.13 -11.96
CA MET A 148 12.56 3.30 -12.12
C MET A 148 13.58 3.11 -13.25
N PRO A 149 14.08 4.20 -13.85
CA PRO A 149 15.24 4.14 -14.73
C PRO A 149 16.47 3.56 -14.01
N GLU A 150 17.25 2.72 -14.69
CA GLU A 150 18.42 2.04 -14.12
C GLU A 150 19.43 3.01 -13.48
N GLU A 151 19.62 4.18 -14.08
CA GLU A 151 20.51 5.23 -13.57
C GLU A 151 20.03 5.84 -12.25
N GLU A 152 18.73 5.86 -12.00
CA GLU A 152 18.18 6.30 -10.71
C GLU A 152 18.31 5.19 -9.66
N VAL A 153 18.06 3.93 -10.04
CA VAL A 153 18.28 2.78 -9.16
C VAL A 153 19.74 2.74 -8.68
N LYS A 154 20.71 2.95 -9.58
CA LYS A 154 22.14 3.02 -9.21
C LYS A 154 22.44 4.06 -8.13
N LYS A 155 21.76 5.22 -8.14
CA LYS A 155 21.95 6.27 -7.12
C LYS A 155 21.45 5.87 -5.73
N THR A 156 20.50 4.93 -5.66
CA THR A 156 20.00 4.42 -4.37
C THR A 156 20.98 3.47 -3.68
N GLY A 157 21.90 2.86 -4.44
CA GLY A 157 22.82 1.84 -3.94
C GLY A 157 22.18 0.46 -3.72
N GLU A 158 20.90 0.31 -4.08
CA GLU A 158 20.16 -0.94 -3.92
C GLU A 158 20.48 -1.95 -5.02
N ASN A 159 20.39 -3.23 -4.66
CA ASN A 159 20.50 -4.33 -5.61
C ASN A 159 19.15 -5.04 -5.72
N VAL A 160 18.38 -4.71 -6.76
CA VAL A 160 17.01 -5.20 -6.98
C VAL A 160 16.96 -6.74 -7.03
N GLU A 161 17.91 -7.38 -7.69
CA GLU A 161 18.00 -8.84 -7.77
C GLU A 161 18.20 -9.47 -6.38
N GLN A 162 19.12 -8.91 -5.57
CA GLN A 162 19.35 -9.38 -4.20
C GLN A 162 18.11 -9.15 -3.32
N LEU A 163 17.41 -8.02 -3.49
CA LEU A 163 16.16 -7.76 -2.77
C LEU A 163 15.10 -8.82 -3.07
N PHE A 164 14.90 -9.19 -4.34
CA PHE A 164 13.99 -10.29 -4.66
C PHE A 164 14.47 -11.64 -4.11
N ARG A 165 15.76 -11.96 -4.19
CA ARG A 165 16.31 -13.25 -3.72
C ARG A 165 16.09 -13.51 -2.23
N GLN A 166 16.09 -12.48 -1.39
CA GLN A 166 15.88 -12.65 0.05
C GLN A 166 14.39 -12.78 0.46
N VAL A 167 13.42 -12.53 -0.43
CA VAL A 167 11.99 -12.50 -0.05
C VAL A 167 11.52 -13.82 0.58
N GLU A 168 11.95 -14.97 0.04
CA GLU A 168 11.54 -16.28 0.57
C GLU A 168 12.05 -16.53 2.00
N SER A 169 13.26 -16.07 2.34
CA SER A 169 13.83 -16.26 3.68
C SER A 169 13.19 -15.38 4.75
N LEU A 170 12.48 -14.32 4.34
CA LEU A 170 11.82 -13.36 5.22
C LEU A 170 10.37 -13.73 5.58
N ARG A 171 9.86 -14.85 5.05
CA ARG A 171 8.48 -15.27 5.27
C ARG A 171 8.20 -15.69 6.70
N LEU A 172 7.10 -15.17 7.24
CA LEU A 172 6.53 -15.57 8.51
C LEU A 172 5.55 -16.74 8.36
N ARG A 173 5.41 -17.49 9.44
CA ARG A 173 4.36 -18.50 9.60
C ARG A 173 3.62 -18.22 10.89
N ILE A 174 2.30 -18.08 10.81
CA ILE A 174 1.42 -17.91 11.96
C ILE A 174 0.64 -19.20 12.14
N ALA A 175 0.77 -19.83 13.31
CA ALA A 175 0.17 -21.14 13.60
C ALA A 175 0.45 -22.20 12.51
N GLY A 176 1.70 -22.22 11.99
CA GLY A 176 2.14 -23.14 10.94
C GLY A 176 1.67 -22.79 9.52
N LYS A 177 0.78 -21.81 9.35
CA LYS A 177 0.30 -21.35 8.04
C LYS A 177 1.07 -20.12 7.57
N SER A 178 1.40 -20.07 6.28
CA SER A 178 1.98 -18.87 5.68
C SER A 178 0.92 -17.80 5.46
N ILE A 179 1.32 -16.54 5.62
CA ILE A 179 0.48 -15.39 5.32
C ILE A 179 0.26 -15.34 3.79
N PRO A 180 -0.98 -15.22 3.28
CA PRO A 180 -1.26 -15.30 1.85
C PRO A 180 -0.46 -14.31 1.00
N THR A 181 -0.33 -13.06 1.46
CA THR A 181 0.39 -12.00 0.77
C THR A 181 1.90 -12.26 0.70
N GLU A 182 2.50 -12.77 1.78
CA GLU A 182 3.93 -13.17 1.77
C GLU A 182 4.19 -14.38 0.88
N LYS A 183 3.24 -15.34 0.85
CA LYS A 183 3.32 -16.49 -0.06
C LYS A 183 3.27 -16.03 -1.52
N PHE A 184 2.41 -15.06 -1.85
CA PHE A 184 2.34 -14.46 -3.19
C PHE A 184 3.67 -13.80 -3.56
N ALA A 185 4.16 -12.89 -2.71
CA ALA A 185 5.41 -12.16 -2.92
C ALA A 185 6.59 -13.12 -3.17
N ALA A 186 6.73 -14.14 -2.33
CA ALA A 186 7.82 -15.09 -2.48
C ALA A 186 7.66 -15.98 -3.72
N LYS A 187 6.44 -16.37 -4.08
CA LYS A 187 6.19 -17.12 -5.32
C LYS A 187 6.60 -16.32 -6.56
N LYS A 188 6.38 -15.00 -6.57
CA LYS A 188 6.83 -14.10 -7.63
C LYS A 188 8.34 -13.91 -7.62
N ALA A 189 8.94 -13.74 -6.44
CA ALA A 189 10.37 -13.57 -6.27
C ALA A 189 11.20 -14.79 -6.71
N GLN A 190 10.61 -16.00 -6.77
CA GLN A 190 11.29 -17.22 -7.27
C GLN A 190 11.88 -17.07 -8.68
N ARG A 191 11.39 -16.12 -9.49
CA ARG A 191 11.98 -15.83 -10.81
C ARG A 191 13.44 -15.35 -10.74
N TYR A 192 13.87 -14.86 -9.58
CA TYR A 192 15.24 -14.38 -9.34
C TYR A 192 16.14 -15.43 -8.65
N SER A 193 15.66 -16.66 -8.42
CA SER A 193 16.43 -17.68 -7.70
C SER A 193 17.58 -18.29 -8.53
N ALA A 194 17.49 -18.25 -9.86
CA ALA A 194 18.54 -18.75 -10.75
C ALA A 194 19.70 -17.75 -10.89
N ALA A 195 20.85 -18.24 -11.38
CA ALA A 195 22.02 -17.42 -11.67
C ALA A 195 21.73 -16.35 -12.74
N THR A 196 20.88 -16.69 -13.72
CA THR A 196 20.29 -15.75 -14.67
C THR A 196 18.82 -15.55 -14.30
N PRO A 197 18.46 -14.45 -13.63
CA PRO A 197 17.08 -14.16 -13.26
C PRO A 197 16.17 -13.97 -14.47
N VAL A 198 14.89 -14.29 -14.30
CA VAL A 198 13.84 -13.86 -15.23
C VAL A 198 13.12 -12.66 -14.60
N THR A 199 13.21 -11.48 -15.20
CA THR A 199 12.73 -10.25 -14.57
C THR A 199 11.19 -10.20 -14.52
N LEU A 200 10.67 -9.48 -13.52
CA LEU A 200 9.24 -9.16 -13.48
C LEU A 200 9.00 -7.91 -14.36
N VAL A 201 7.94 -7.92 -15.15
CA VAL A 201 7.68 -6.91 -16.18
C VAL A 201 7.27 -5.56 -15.56
N ILE A 202 6.14 -5.55 -14.84
CA ILE A 202 5.58 -4.35 -14.18
C ILE A 202 5.17 -4.68 -12.73
N PRO A 203 6.13 -5.11 -11.88
CA PRO A 203 5.80 -5.69 -10.58
C PRO A 203 5.07 -4.73 -9.64
N ALA A 204 5.35 -3.42 -9.67
CA ALA A 204 4.61 -2.47 -8.84
C ALA A 204 3.14 -2.33 -9.29
N VAL A 205 2.88 -2.30 -10.60
CA VAL A 205 1.52 -2.24 -11.16
C VAL A 205 0.74 -3.51 -10.85
N GLU A 206 1.40 -4.68 -10.89
CA GLU A 206 0.79 -5.93 -10.43
C GLU A 206 0.43 -5.86 -8.93
N MET A 207 1.29 -5.25 -8.09
CA MET A 207 0.97 -5.08 -6.68
C MET A 207 -0.16 -4.07 -6.43
N ILE A 208 -0.29 -3.02 -7.26
CA ILE A 208 -1.46 -2.13 -7.25
C ILE A 208 -2.74 -2.95 -7.46
N TYR A 209 -2.76 -3.90 -8.39
CA TYR A 209 -3.89 -4.82 -8.58
C TYR A 209 -4.16 -5.67 -7.34
N VAL A 210 -3.13 -6.30 -6.77
CA VAL A 210 -3.25 -7.17 -5.58
C VAL A 210 -3.85 -6.44 -4.39
N TRP A 211 -3.60 -5.14 -4.24
CA TRP A 211 -4.13 -4.32 -3.14
C TRP A 211 -5.41 -3.56 -3.49
N ASN A 212 -6.11 -3.92 -4.57
CA ASN A 212 -7.30 -3.22 -5.07
C ASN A 212 -7.07 -1.73 -5.38
N GLY A 213 -5.83 -1.32 -5.66
CA GLY A 213 -5.48 0.09 -5.89
C GLY A 213 -6.15 0.71 -7.13
N PHE A 214 -6.55 -0.10 -8.11
CA PHE A 214 -7.25 0.40 -9.31
C PHE A 214 -8.62 1.01 -9.02
N THR A 215 -9.32 0.60 -7.95
CA THR A 215 -10.58 1.24 -7.54
C THR A 215 -10.36 2.67 -7.04
N ILE A 216 -9.15 2.94 -6.54
CA ILE A 216 -8.69 4.24 -6.05
C ILE A 216 -8.17 5.08 -7.22
N ILE A 217 -7.28 4.52 -8.05
CA ILE A 217 -6.73 5.22 -9.23
C ILE A 217 -7.82 5.64 -10.20
N GLY A 218 -8.88 4.83 -10.36
CA GLY A 218 -10.02 5.14 -11.23
C GLY A 218 -10.77 6.44 -10.87
N LYS A 219 -10.49 7.06 -9.71
CA LYS A 219 -10.99 8.40 -9.35
C LYS A 219 -10.26 9.54 -10.09
N ARG A 220 -9.10 9.26 -10.67
CA ARG A 220 -8.27 10.19 -11.45
C ARG A 220 -8.01 9.61 -12.85
N PRO A 221 -8.83 9.96 -13.86
CA PRO A 221 -8.73 9.42 -15.22
C PRO A 221 -7.33 9.57 -15.83
N GLU A 222 -6.65 10.68 -15.58
CA GLU A 222 -5.30 10.97 -16.07
C GLU A 222 -4.24 10.01 -15.50
N LEU A 223 -4.40 9.57 -14.25
CA LEU A 223 -3.49 8.58 -13.66
C LEU A 223 -3.80 7.18 -14.18
N THR A 224 -5.08 6.90 -14.40
CA THR A 224 -5.52 5.65 -15.04
C THR A 224 -4.94 5.51 -16.44
N GLU A 225 -5.02 6.58 -17.24
CA GLU A 225 -4.44 6.64 -18.59
C GLU A 225 -2.92 6.49 -18.55
N SER A 226 -2.26 7.17 -17.61
CA SER A 226 -0.81 7.05 -17.44
C SER A 226 -0.37 5.61 -17.12
N ILE A 227 -1.12 4.89 -16.28
CA ILE A 227 -0.82 3.47 -15.99
C ILE A 227 -1.11 2.58 -17.20
N LEU A 228 -2.17 2.87 -17.96
CA LEU A 228 -2.46 2.14 -19.20
C LEU A 228 -1.30 2.27 -20.19
N VAL A 229 -0.75 3.47 -20.38
CA VAL A 229 0.43 3.68 -21.22
C VAL A 229 1.63 2.85 -20.74
N THR A 230 1.84 2.74 -19.43
CA THR A 230 2.90 1.89 -18.85
C THR A 230 2.65 0.40 -19.17
N ILE A 231 1.41 -0.07 -19.11
CA ILE A 231 1.03 -1.45 -19.45
C ILE A 231 1.21 -1.71 -20.95
N GLU A 232 0.76 -0.81 -21.82
CA GLU A 232 0.86 -0.95 -23.29
C GLU A 232 2.33 -1.01 -23.74
N LYS A 233 3.20 -0.16 -23.17
CA LYS A 233 4.65 -0.21 -23.44
C LYS A 233 5.27 -1.54 -23.02
N ALA A 234 4.89 -2.04 -21.84
CA ALA A 234 5.36 -3.33 -21.36
C ALA A 234 4.87 -4.49 -22.25
N GLU A 235 3.63 -4.43 -22.74
CA GLU A 235 3.09 -5.42 -23.68
C GLU A 235 3.82 -5.40 -25.03
N GLU A 236 4.13 -4.21 -25.56
CA GLU A 236 4.90 -4.06 -26.79
C GLU A 236 6.31 -4.63 -26.65
N GLN A 237 6.99 -4.35 -25.53
CA GLN A 237 8.30 -4.92 -25.22
C GLN A 237 8.26 -6.45 -25.17
N LEU A 238 7.25 -7.02 -24.50
CA LEU A 238 7.06 -8.48 -24.43
C LEU A 238 6.83 -9.14 -25.79
N LYS A 239 6.11 -8.47 -26.70
CA LYS A 239 5.90 -8.96 -28.06
C LYS A 239 7.19 -8.99 -28.88
N ASN A 240 8.07 -8.02 -28.64
CA ASN A 240 9.33 -7.87 -29.37
C ASN A 240 10.46 -8.73 -28.81
N ASP A 241 10.51 -8.94 -27.48
CA ASP A 241 11.48 -9.83 -26.82
C ASP A 241 10.82 -10.71 -25.74
N PRO A 242 10.27 -11.87 -26.13
CA PRO A 242 9.67 -12.80 -25.19
C PRO A 242 10.70 -13.48 -24.26
N SER A 243 11.98 -13.50 -24.66
CA SER A 243 13.00 -14.35 -24.03
C SER A 243 13.44 -13.83 -22.66
N GLU A 244 13.36 -12.52 -22.44
CA GLU A 244 13.71 -11.86 -21.17
C GLU A 244 12.69 -12.15 -20.05
N PHE A 245 11.46 -12.56 -20.42
CA PHE A 245 10.31 -12.63 -19.50
C PHE A 245 9.62 -13.99 -19.43
N THR A 246 10.11 -15.02 -20.12
CA THR A 246 9.49 -16.35 -20.12
C THR A 246 10.34 -17.35 -19.33
N PHE A 247 9.72 -18.15 -18.45
CA PHE A 247 10.39 -19.33 -17.89
C PHE A 247 10.64 -20.32 -19.03
N THR A 248 11.88 -20.45 -19.48
CA THR A 248 12.31 -21.65 -20.20
C THR A 248 12.26 -22.79 -19.19
N MET A 249 11.20 -23.61 -19.25
CA MET A 249 11.23 -24.94 -18.63
C MET A 249 12.31 -25.75 -19.36
N LEU A 250 13.46 -25.93 -18.71
CA LEU A 250 14.32 -27.08 -18.92
C LEU A 250 13.88 -28.19 -17.95
#